data_AF-A0A376UE13-F1
#
_entry.id   AF-A0A376UE13-F1
#
_cell.length_a   1.000
_cell.length_b   1.000
_cell.length_c   1.000
_cell.angle_alpha   90.00
_cell.angle_beta   90.00
_cell.angle_gamma   90.00
#
_symmetry.space_group_name_H-M   'P 1'
#
loop_
_entity.id
_entity.type
_entity.pdbx_description
1 polymer ?
#
loop_
_entity_poly.entity_id
_entity_poly.type
_entity_poly.pdbx_seq_one_letter_code
_entity_poly.pdbx_strand_id
1 'polypeptide(L)'
;MTLEDIVSGYSNVLISLADSHGKTVYHSPGAPDIREFTRDAIPDKDARGGEVYLLSGPTIMMPGHGHGHMEHSNWRMINLSVGPLVDGKTDLYALHRAFDRFSSSLHK
;
A
#
# COMPACT_ATOMS: atom_id res chain seq x y z
N MET A 1 1.05 2.06 22.39
CA MET A 1 1.20 1.37 21.09
C MET A 1 0.95 2.40 20.01
N THR A 2 1.93 2.64 19.15
CA THR A 2 1.85 3.65 18.09
C THR A 2 1.49 3.01 16.73
N LEU A 3 1.13 3.81 15.73
CA LEU A 3 0.87 3.31 14.37
C LEU A 3 2.11 2.62 13.78
N GLU A 4 3.30 3.16 14.04
CA GLU A 4 4.58 2.61 13.59
C GLU A 4 4.85 1.21 14.17
N ASP A 5 4.57 1.00 15.45
CA ASP A 5 4.72 -0.31 16.11
C ASP A 5 3.82 -1.39 15.49
N ILE A 6 2.60 -1.00 15.08
CA ILE A 6 1.65 -1.92 14.44
C ILE A 6 2.08 -2.21 13.00
N VAL A 7 2.44 -1.17 12.25
CA VAL A 7 2.79 -1.29 10.83
C VAL A 7 4.08 -2.06 10.61
N SER A 8 5.08 -1.87 11.47
CA SER A 8 6.34 -2.61 11.42
C SER A 8 6.18 -4.12 11.64
N GLY A 9 5.10 -4.56 12.28
CA GLY A 9 4.75 -5.98 12.42
C GLY A 9 4.17 -6.63 11.17
N TYR A 10 3.71 -5.85 10.19
CA TYR A 10 3.13 -6.37 8.95
C TYR A 10 4.17 -6.46 7.84
N SER A 11 4.49 -7.68 7.41
CA SER A 11 5.43 -7.93 6.29
C SER A 11 4.82 -7.74 4.89
N ASN A 12 3.51 -7.53 4.80
CA ASN A 12 2.74 -7.50 3.56
C ASN A 12 1.79 -6.30 3.45
N VAL A 13 2.00 -5.27 4.27
CA VAL A 13 1.19 -4.05 4.28
C VAL A 13 2.12 -2.84 4.21
N LEU A 14 1.81 -1.90 3.33
CA LEU A 14 2.41 -0.56 3.33
C LEU A 14 1.32 0.46 3.61
N ILE A 15 1.66 1.48 4.40
CA ILE A 15 0.75 2.57 4.74
C ILE A 15 1.44 3.88 4.42
N SER A 16 0.67 4.84 3.92
CA SER A 16 1.07 6.25 3.85
C SER A 16 -0.06 7.13 4.35
N LEU A 17 0.27 8.08 5.20
CA LEU A 17 -0.65 9.04 5.81
C LEU A 17 -0.30 10.43 5.29
N ALA A 18 -1.32 11.15 4.83
CA ALA A 18 -1.19 12.48 4.27
C ALA A 18 -2.05 13.47 5.06
N ASP A 19 -1.49 14.63 5.41
CA ASP A 19 -2.29 15.71 6.01
C ASP A 19 -3.36 16.26 5.05
N SER A 20 -4.16 17.20 5.54
CA SER A 20 -5.24 17.85 4.78
C SER A 20 -4.77 18.62 3.54
N HIS A 21 -3.47 18.90 3.42
CA HIS A 21 -2.85 19.53 2.25
C HIS A 21 -2.28 18.51 1.27
N GLY A 22 -2.46 17.22 1.55
CA GLY A 22 -1.92 16.14 0.75
C GLY A 22 -0.42 15.97 0.91
N LYS A 23 0.21 16.50 1.97
CA LYS A 23 1.63 16.24 2.26
C LYS A 23 1.76 14.98 3.10
N THR A 24 2.66 14.07 2.72
CA THR A 24 2.93 12.86 3.50
C THR A 24 3.48 13.24 4.87
N VAL A 25 2.82 12.76 5.93
CA VAL A 25 3.23 12.91 7.32
C VAL A 25 3.83 11.63 7.89
N TYR A 26 3.51 10.48 7.31
CA TYR A 26 4.09 9.18 7.65
C TYR A 26 4.00 8.24 6.46
N HIS A 27 5.01 7.38 6.26
CA HIS A 27 4.88 6.19 5.43
C HIS A 27 5.63 5.03 6.06
N SER A 28 5.26 3.80 5.69
CA SER A 28 5.92 2.59 6.15
C SER A 28 7.43 2.62 5.87
N PRO A 29 8.28 2.26 6.84
CA PRO A 29 9.72 2.15 6.63
C PRO A 29 10.05 0.95 5.72
N GLY A 30 11.20 1.00 5.06
CA GLY A 30 11.69 -0.10 4.21
C GLY A 30 11.08 -0.16 2.80
N ALA A 31 10.26 0.83 2.42
CA ALA A 31 9.75 1.01 1.07
C ALA A 31 9.62 2.51 0.73
N PRO A 32 9.68 2.89 -0.56
CA PRO A 32 9.24 4.21 -1.01
C PRO A 32 7.81 4.53 -0.59
N ASP A 33 7.47 5.81 -0.52
CA ASP A 33 6.10 6.24 -0.26
C ASP A 33 5.18 5.78 -1.40
N ILE A 34 4.12 5.04 -1.05
CA ILE A 34 3.14 4.47 -1.98
C ILE A 34 2.39 5.56 -2.74
N ARG A 35 2.33 6.78 -2.20
CA ARG A 35 1.63 7.91 -2.85
C ARG A 35 2.30 8.32 -4.16
N GLU A 36 3.59 8.05 -4.32
CA GLU A 36 4.32 8.25 -5.58
C GLU A 36 3.78 7.37 -6.72
N PHE A 37 3.15 6.23 -6.39
CA PHE A 37 2.63 5.26 -7.35
C PHE A 37 1.14 5.45 -7.64
N THR A 38 0.45 6.33 -6.90
CA THR A 38 -1.00 6.54 -7.06
C THR A 38 -1.39 7.12 -8.41
N ARG A 39 -0.46 7.84 -9.07
CA ARG A 39 -0.69 8.40 -10.41
C ARG A 39 -0.97 7.33 -11.45
N ASP A 40 -0.33 6.17 -11.32
CA ASP A 40 -0.41 5.06 -12.27
C ASP A 40 -1.37 3.96 -11.78
N ALA A 41 -2.14 4.24 -10.73
CA ALA A 41 -3.08 3.31 -10.15
C ALA A 41 -4.24 3.00 -11.10
N ILE A 42 -4.53 1.71 -11.29
CA ILE A 42 -5.67 1.27 -12.09
C ILE A 42 -6.81 0.81 -11.17
N PRO A 43 -8.08 1.13 -11.44
CA PRO A 43 -9.20 0.59 -10.67
C PRO A 43 -9.20 -0.94 -10.68
N ASP A 44 -9.42 -1.57 -9.53
CA ASP A 44 -9.60 -3.02 -9.45
C ASP A 44 -11.00 -3.41 -9.92
N LYS A 45 -11.09 -3.88 -11.15
CA LYS A 45 -12.34 -4.36 -11.78
C LYS A 45 -12.99 -5.55 -11.05
N ASP A 46 -12.23 -6.29 -10.25
CA ASP A 46 -12.69 -7.48 -9.53
C ASP A 46 -13.17 -7.13 -8.10
N ALA A 47 -12.94 -5.89 -7.65
CA ALA A 47 -13.51 -5.40 -6.40
C ALA A 47 -15.02 -5.19 -6.55
N ARG A 48 -15.80 -5.90 -5.72
CA ARG A 48 -17.28 -5.87 -5.75
C ARG A 48 -17.90 -4.58 -5.20
N GLY A 49 -17.09 -3.57 -4.91
CA GLY A 49 -17.49 -2.27 -4.39
C GLY A 49 -16.35 -1.57 -3.63
N GLY A 50 -16.39 -0.24 -3.58
CA GLY A 50 -15.38 0.61 -2.95
C GLY A 50 -14.30 1.11 -3.91
N GLU A 51 -13.53 2.10 -3.47
CA GLU A 51 -12.41 2.68 -4.22
C GLU A 51 -11.14 1.84 -3.99
N VAL A 52 -11.06 0.72 -4.72
CA VAL A 52 -9.91 -0.19 -4.70
C VAL A 52 -9.12 -0.03 -5.99
N TYR A 53 -7.79 0.09 -5.87
CA TYR A 53 -6.89 0.24 -7.01
C TYR A 53 -5.77 -0.79 -6.97
N LEU A 54 -5.21 -1.11 -8.13
CA LEU A 54 -4.01 -1.94 -8.27
C LEU A 54 -2.81 -1.04 -8.56
N LEU A 55 -1.70 -1.27 -7.85
CA LEU A 55 -0.42 -0.61 -8.08
C LEU A 55 0.63 -1.63 -8.53
N SER A 56 1.44 -1.23 -9.52
CA SER A 56 2.64 -1.96 -9.97
C SER A 56 3.90 -1.37 -9.32
N GLY A 57 3.89 -1.29 -7.98
CA GLY A 57 4.97 -0.81 -7.14
C GLY A 57 4.45 -0.28 -5.80
N PRO A 58 5.34 0.01 -4.83
CA PRO A 58 6.80 -0.13 -4.89
C PRO A 58 7.26 -1.59 -4.73
N THR A 59 8.49 -1.90 -5.17
CA THR A 59 9.15 -3.17 -4.87
C THR A 59 9.69 -3.15 -3.45
N ILE A 60 9.28 -4.09 -2.61
CA ILE A 60 9.85 -4.27 -1.26
C ILE A 60 10.78 -5.48 -1.25
N MET A 61 12.01 -5.27 -0.77
CA MET A 61 12.92 -6.35 -0.40
C MET A 61 12.68 -6.73 1.06
N MET A 62 12.18 -7.95 1.33
CA MET A 62 12.09 -8.45 2.71
C MET A 62 13.41 -9.15 3.07
N PRO A 63 14.19 -8.64 4.04
CA PRO A 63 15.41 -9.30 4.48
C PRO A 63 15.08 -10.60 5.24
N GLY A 64 15.90 -11.63 5.06
CA GLY A 64 15.82 -12.88 5.84
C GLY A 64 15.12 -14.06 5.17
N HIS A 65 14.83 -13.99 3.87
CA HIS A 65 14.40 -15.14 3.08
C HIS A 65 15.36 -15.33 1.91
N GLY A 66 15.89 -16.55 1.73
CA GLY A 66 16.97 -16.87 0.78
C GLY A 66 16.60 -16.69 -0.71
N HIS A 67 17.52 -17.10 -1.58
CA HIS A 67 17.62 -16.95 -3.05
C HIS A 67 16.38 -17.23 -3.94
N GLY A 68 15.18 -17.47 -3.39
CA GLY A 68 13.91 -17.64 -4.11
C GLY A 68 12.85 -16.58 -3.76
N HIS A 69 13.25 -15.43 -3.23
CA HIS A 69 12.32 -14.47 -2.66
C HIS A 69 11.54 -13.68 -3.72
N MET A 70 10.22 -13.69 -3.62
CA MET A 70 9.32 -12.97 -4.53
C MET A 70 9.58 -11.47 -4.40
N GLU A 71 9.95 -10.82 -5.51
CA GLU A 71 9.86 -9.36 -5.63
C GLU A 71 8.39 -8.95 -5.42
N HIS A 72 8.11 -8.22 -4.35
CA HIS A 72 6.76 -7.76 -4.07
C HIS A 72 6.54 -6.41 -4.74
N SER A 73 6.07 -6.44 -5.98
CA SER A 73 5.84 -5.25 -6.81
C SER A 73 4.38 -5.03 -7.18
N ASN A 74 3.43 -5.83 -6.66
CA ASN A 74 2.01 -5.71 -6.98
C ASN A 74 1.15 -5.58 -5.71
N TRP A 75 0.28 -4.57 -5.69
CA TRP A 75 -0.47 -4.18 -4.49
C TRP A 75 -1.92 -3.85 -4.79
N ARG A 76 -2.80 -4.12 -3.82
CA ARG A 76 -4.16 -3.57 -3.76
C ARG A 76 -4.19 -2.40 -2.79
N MET A 77 -4.61 -1.25 -3.28
CA MET A 77 -4.74 -0.02 -2.53
C MET A 77 -6.18 0.29 -2.20
N ILE A 78 -6.38 0.77 -0.98
CA ILE A 78 -7.56 1.51 -0.57
C ILE A 78 -7.13 2.88 -0.06
N ASN A 79 -7.96 3.89 -0.29
CA ASN A 79 -7.81 5.20 0.32
C ASN A 79 -8.99 5.44 1.26
N LEU A 80 -8.71 5.89 2.47
CA LEU A 80 -9.69 6.16 3.51
C LEU A 80 -9.31 7.46 4.20
N SER A 81 -10.26 8.36 4.36
CA SER A 81 -10.00 9.53 5.20
C SER A 81 -10.17 9.18 6.67
N VAL A 82 -9.16 9.49 7.49
CA VAL A 82 -9.09 9.17 8.91
C VAL A 82 -8.75 10.41 9.74
N GLY A 83 -9.02 10.35 11.04
CA GLY A 83 -8.74 11.43 11.99
C GLY A 83 -10.00 12.11 12.54
N PRO A 84 -9.85 12.92 13.60
CA PRO A 84 -10.96 13.65 14.19
C PRO A 84 -11.54 14.67 13.20
N LEU A 85 -12.87 14.88 13.26
CA LEU A 85 -13.59 15.83 12.41
C LEU A 85 -13.27 17.31 12.72
N VAL A 86 -12.36 17.57 13.67
CA VAL A 86 -11.98 18.90 14.15
C VAL A 86 -10.52 19.13 13.77
N ASP A 87 -10.27 20.18 13.00
CA ASP A 87 -8.98 20.73 12.56
C ASP A 87 -8.15 19.99 11.49
N GLY A 88 -8.73 19.04 10.75
CA GLY A 88 -8.14 18.62 9.47
C GLY A 88 -8.32 17.15 9.17
N LYS A 89 -9.13 16.87 8.15
CA LYS A 89 -9.28 15.53 7.57
C LYS A 89 -7.92 15.07 7.02
N THR A 90 -7.44 13.92 7.46
CA THR A 90 -6.17 13.32 7.01
C THR A 90 -6.51 12.17 6.06
N ASP A 91 -5.87 12.09 4.90
CA ASP A 91 -6.10 10.98 3.98
C ASP A 91 -5.11 9.86 4.28
N LEU A 92 -5.62 8.66 4.55
CA LEU A 92 -4.85 7.45 4.79
C LEU A 92 -4.94 6.55 3.57
N TYR A 93 -3.78 6.34 2.96
CA TYR A 93 -3.59 5.36 1.90
C TYR A 93 -3.05 4.08 2.54
N ALA A 94 -3.75 2.97 2.34
CA ALA A 94 -3.31 1.66 2.80
C ALA A 94 -3.19 0.70 1.62
N LEU A 95 -2.01 0.11 1.45
CA LEU A 95 -1.77 -1.02 0.58
C LEU A 95 -1.80 -2.31 1.38
N HIS A 96 -2.64 -3.22 0.93
CA HIS A 96 -2.52 -4.62 1.30
C HIS A 96 -2.03 -5.39 0.08
N ARG A 97 -1.11 -6.33 0.31
CA ARG A 97 -0.73 -7.25 -0.76
C ARG A 97 -1.96 -8.03 -1.22
N ALA A 98 -2.24 -7.98 -2.51
CA ALA A 98 -3.18 -8.89 -3.12
C ALA A 98 -2.52 -10.27 -3.24
N PHE A 99 -2.72 -11.15 -2.27
CA PHE A 99 -2.50 -12.57 -2.50
C PHE A 99 -3.71 -13.11 -3.24
N ASP A 100 -3.76 -12.90 -4.54
CA ASP A 100 -4.52 -13.80 -5.40
C ASP A 100 -4.02 -13.73 -6.85
N ARG A 101 -3.37 -14.82 -7.26
CA ARG A 101 -3.36 -15.34 -8.64
C ARG A 101 -2.82 -14.45 -9.78
N PHE A 102 -1.82 -13.59 -9.53
CA PHE A 102 -1.00 -13.00 -10.61
C PHE A 102 0.29 -13.79 -10.93
N SER A 103 0.30 -15.10 -10.62
CA SER A 103 1.45 -16.00 -10.85
C SER A 103 1.29 -16.97 -12.03
N SER A 104 0.22 -16.93 -12.84
CA SER A 104 0.04 -17.95 -13.89
C SER A 104 -0.36 -17.46 -15.29
N SER A 105 -0.14 -16.19 -15.65
CA SER A 105 -0.47 -15.76 -17.03
C SER A 105 0.56 -14.86 -17.72
N LEU A 106 1.82 -14.82 -17.25
CA LEU A 106 2.91 -14.22 -18.04
C LEU A 106 3.80 -15.25 -18.75
N HIS A 107 3.36 -16.52 -18.83
CA HIS A 107 3.97 -17.54 -19.66
C HIS A 107 2.90 -18.44 -20.27
N LYS A 108 2.30 -17.99 -21.37
CA LYS A 108 1.98 -18.81 -22.53
C LYS A 108 2.13 -17.98 -23.79
#